data_AF-A0A959L4M9-F1
#
_entry.id   AF-A0A959L4M9-F1
#
_cell.length_a   1.000
_cell.length_b   1.000
_cell.length_c   1.000
_cell.angle_alpha   90.00
_cell.angle_beta   90.00
_cell.angle_gamma   90.00
#
_symmetry.space_group_name_H-M   'P 1'
#
loop_
_entity.id
_entity.type
_entity.pdbx_description
1 polymer ?
#
loop_
_entity_poly.entity_id
_entity_poly.type
_entity_poly.pdbx_seq_one_letter_code
_entity_poly.pdbx_strand_id
1 'polypeptide(L)'
;MQQLNRYNIVDSSSRVPKVLQFGGGNFLKAFVDWMVQRLNETCHYQGSVVLVKPTKGGDYTGLRSQDGLFHVVTSGFAKGQVINEVELVSCVDQIIQPYDNYDQFLQTAHLPELRIIVSNTTESGIIYEAAALSNSVPNSFPGKLCVWLKNRFDHFKGSPDSGCIILPCELIEENGSKLKEMVLLHARDWKFGDEFKQWIEVHHMFCNTLVDRIVPGRPDDQSLRQYQETVGYEDDQMVVGEPYHLWAIEGPAWIDDVFPLSKAGINAVITDDLAPYRLQKVRLLNGGHTSMVPIGLLMGIETVGEFVEDPVMGSFLKNTMHTEIIPSIKSISSEQLTDYMSDVLDRFKNPFVKHKLSSIALNSLSKFVVRILPSIEQYQKSEGKLPERLMLSFAALIKFYQGTFNGEDLPVKDDPDLVNILQDQWRKKDQGEINLFHLCENILSDKKLWGRNLNEINNLKIHLAGALEIIERGDLEEEIARLA
;
A
#
# COMPACT_ATOMS: atom_id res chain seq x y z
N MET A 1 23.71 -2.67 -26.12
CA MET A 1 22.53 -2.15 -26.84
C MET A 1 22.69 -0.65 -26.94
N GLN A 2 21.74 0.12 -27.50
CA GLN A 2 21.82 1.59 -27.39
C GLN A 2 21.22 2.04 -26.07
N GLN A 3 21.71 3.14 -25.50
CA GLN A 3 21.12 3.72 -24.29
C GLN A 3 19.70 4.20 -24.59
N LEU A 4 18.75 3.95 -23.68
CA LEU A 4 17.41 4.52 -23.78
C LEU A 4 17.46 6.05 -23.60
N ASN A 5 17.08 6.79 -24.63
CA ASN A 5 16.94 8.25 -24.59
C ASN A 5 16.10 8.72 -25.79
N ARG A 6 15.70 9.99 -25.81
CA ARG A 6 14.81 10.52 -26.87
C ARG A 6 15.47 10.54 -28.25
N TYR A 7 16.80 10.61 -28.30
CA TYR A 7 17.56 10.54 -29.55
C TYR A 7 17.49 9.16 -30.20
N ASN A 8 17.64 8.08 -29.41
CA ASN A 8 17.69 6.71 -29.93
C ASN A 8 16.30 6.12 -30.24
N ILE A 9 15.24 6.53 -29.54
CA ILE A 9 13.88 5.96 -29.77
C ILE A 9 13.03 6.74 -30.79
N VAL A 10 13.48 7.91 -31.24
CA VAL A 10 12.75 8.82 -32.14
C VAL A 10 11.31 9.12 -31.65
N ASP A 11 11.17 9.40 -30.34
CA ASP A 11 9.90 9.85 -29.77
C ASP A 11 9.69 11.33 -30.08
N SER A 12 8.87 11.61 -31.09
CA SER A 12 8.49 12.98 -31.50
C SER A 12 7.21 13.47 -30.81
N SER A 13 6.70 12.78 -29.77
CA SER A 13 5.46 13.17 -29.12
C SER A 13 5.65 14.45 -28.31
N SER A 14 5.08 15.55 -28.81
CA SER A 14 4.99 16.81 -28.07
C SER A 14 3.77 16.75 -27.15
N ARG A 15 3.99 16.75 -25.84
CA ARG A 15 2.95 16.68 -24.81
C ARG A 15 2.95 17.97 -24.00
N VAL A 16 1.78 18.36 -23.50
CA VAL A 16 1.64 19.56 -22.66
C VAL A 16 1.83 19.19 -21.19
N PRO A 17 2.62 19.93 -20.40
CA PRO A 17 2.70 19.69 -18.95
C PRO A 17 1.33 19.82 -18.29
N LYS A 18 0.82 18.70 -17.76
CA LYS A 18 -0.47 18.63 -17.05
C LYS A 18 -0.34 18.17 -15.60
N VAL A 19 0.77 17.51 -15.28
CA VAL A 19 1.04 16.92 -13.96
C VAL A 19 2.33 17.50 -13.38
N LEU A 20 2.28 18.04 -12.16
CA LEU A 20 3.46 18.31 -11.34
C LEU A 20 3.65 17.17 -10.34
N GLN A 21 4.80 16.51 -10.35
CA GLN A 21 5.06 15.35 -9.51
C GLN A 21 6.21 15.65 -8.53
N PHE A 22 5.94 15.58 -7.23
CA PHE A 22 6.96 15.68 -6.19
C PHE A 22 7.45 14.28 -5.78
N GLY A 23 8.67 13.97 -6.19
CA GLY A 23 9.26 12.64 -6.02
C GLY A 23 9.27 11.85 -7.33
N GLY A 24 10.28 11.00 -7.50
CA GLY A 24 10.50 10.13 -8.67
C GLY A 24 11.00 8.76 -8.25
N GLY A 25 10.53 8.30 -7.09
CA GLY A 25 10.83 6.96 -6.61
C GLY A 25 10.16 5.89 -7.47
N ASN A 26 10.60 4.64 -7.29
CA ASN A 26 10.09 3.49 -8.04
C ASN A 26 8.56 3.37 -8.01
N PHE A 27 7.93 3.63 -6.86
CA PHE A 27 6.48 3.61 -6.73
C PHE A 27 5.79 4.54 -7.74
N LEU A 28 6.17 5.82 -7.80
CA LEU A 28 5.55 6.77 -8.72
C LEU A 28 5.82 6.42 -10.19
N LYS A 29 7.03 5.94 -10.51
CA LYS A 29 7.38 5.45 -11.85
C LYS A 29 6.46 4.33 -12.31
N ALA A 30 6.29 3.30 -11.47
CA ALA A 30 5.44 2.14 -11.77
C ALA A 30 3.97 2.36 -11.40
N PHE A 31 3.54 3.58 -11.07
CA PHE A 31 2.15 3.86 -10.69
C PHE A 31 1.64 5.08 -11.43
N VAL A 32 2.05 6.28 -11.04
CA VAL A 32 1.56 7.54 -11.60
C VAL A 32 2.08 7.78 -13.01
N ASP A 33 3.39 7.69 -13.21
CA ASP A 33 3.99 7.94 -14.53
C ASP A 33 3.49 6.92 -15.56
N TRP A 34 3.45 5.63 -15.17
CA TRP A 34 2.81 4.58 -15.96
C TRP A 34 1.33 4.87 -16.27
N MET A 35 0.53 5.27 -15.28
CA MET A 35 -0.89 5.60 -15.52
C MET A 35 -1.06 6.80 -16.47
N VAL A 36 -0.21 7.83 -16.36
CA VAL A 36 -0.22 8.97 -17.30
C VAL A 36 0.17 8.51 -18.70
N GLN A 37 1.13 7.61 -18.83
CA GLN A 37 1.49 7.01 -20.12
C GLN A 37 0.31 6.23 -20.72
N ARG A 38 -0.38 5.41 -19.92
CA ARG A 38 -1.59 4.67 -20.33
C ARG A 38 -2.73 5.61 -20.75
N LEU A 39 -2.94 6.70 -20.02
CA LEU A 39 -3.89 7.77 -20.39
C LEU A 39 -3.56 8.40 -21.75
N ASN A 40 -2.28 8.64 -22.04
CA ASN A 40 -1.86 9.18 -23.32
C ASN A 40 -2.15 8.20 -24.47
N GLU A 41 -1.94 6.90 -24.25
CA GLU A 41 -2.14 5.85 -25.25
C GLU A 41 -3.60 5.50 -25.51
N THR A 42 -4.42 5.49 -24.46
CA THR A 42 -5.80 4.96 -24.52
C THR A 42 -6.88 6.03 -24.49
N CYS A 43 -6.58 7.20 -23.95
CA CYS A 43 -7.57 8.28 -23.75
C CYS A 43 -7.17 9.59 -24.42
N HIS A 44 -6.09 9.60 -25.23
CA HIS A 44 -5.57 10.80 -25.89
C HIS A 44 -5.36 11.97 -24.92
N TYR A 45 -4.90 11.69 -23.69
CA TYR A 45 -4.72 12.72 -22.66
C TYR A 45 -3.69 13.80 -23.05
N GLN A 46 -2.69 13.46 -23.87
CA GLN A 46 -1.63 14.36 -24.37
C GLN A 46 -0.93 15.18 -23.27
N GLY A 47 -0.77 14.57 -22.08
CA GLY A 47 -0.18 15.20 -20.90
C GLY A 47 1.23 14.70 -20.60
N SER A 48 2.13 15.60 -20.20
CA SER A 48 3.42 15.27 -19.63
C SER A 48 3.50 15.56 -18.12
N VAL A 49 4.50 14.93 -17.50
CA VAL A 49 4.86 15.04 -16.08
C VAL A 49 6.10 15.92 -15.95
N VAL A 50 5.99 16.94 -15.10
CA VAL A 50 7.12 17.71 -14.58
C VAL A 50 7.51 17.12 -13.23
N LEU A 51 8.63 16.43 -13.20
CA LEU A 51 9.18 15.80 -12.00
C LEU A 51 9.99 16.81 -11.18
N VAL A 52 9.65 17.00 -9.92
CA VAL A 52 10.35 17.88 -8.98
C VAL A 52 11.00 17.03 -7.88
N LYS A 53 12.30 17.21 -7.68
CA LYS A 53 13.01 16.58 -6.56
C LYS A 53 12.59 17.25 -5.24
N PRO A 54 12.03 16.51 -4.27
CA PRO A 54 11.57 17.11 -3.02
C PRO A 54 12.71 17.40 -2.02
N THR A 55 13.89 16.80 -2.19
CA THR A 55 15.02 16.92 -1.26
C THR A 55 16.28 17.44 -1.96
N LYS A 56 17.20 18.02 -1.19
CA LYS A 56 18.46 18.59 -1.72
C LYS A 56 19.41 17.53 -2.28
N GLY A 57 19.41 16.32 -1.73
CA GLY A 57 20.33 15.25 -2.13
C GLY A 57 19.88 14.51 -3.39
N GLY A 58 20.82 14.35 -4.34
CA GLY A 58 20.62 13.67 -5.63
C GLY A 58 19.79 14.50 -6.62
N ASP A 59 19.92 14.25 -7.92
CA ASP A 59 19.25 15.03 -8.99
C ASP A 59 18.50 14.13 -9.99
N TYR A 60 18.27 12.86 -9.63
CA TYR A 60 17.76 11.83 -10.54
C TYR A 60 18.67 11.61 -11.77
N THR A 61 20.00 11.62 -11.60
CA THR A 61 21.00 11.48 -12.68
C THR A 61 20.63 10.40 -13.70
N GLY A 62 20.27 9.19 -13.25
CA GLY A 62 19.94 8.08 -14.15
C GLY A 62 18.71 8.35 -15.03
N LEU A 63 17.66 8.96 -14.47
CA LEU A 63 16.47 9.34 -15.22
C LEU A 63 16.75 10.51 -16.17
N ARG A 64 17.58 11.48 -15.75
CA ARG A 64 18.03 12.59 -16.59
C ARG A 64 18.91 12.12 -17.75
N SER A 65 19.79 11.12 -17.54
CA SER A 65 20.61 10.54 -18.61
C SER A 65 19.79 9.78 -19.65
N GLN A 66 18.55 9.44 -19.33
CA GLN A 66 17.59 8.80 -20.24
C GLN A 66 16.49 9.77 -20.71
N ASP A 67 16.66 11.08 -20.55
CA ASP A 67 15.68 12.11 -20.93
C ASP A 67 14.27 11.93 -20.33
N GLY A 68 14.18 11.30 -19.15
CA GLY A 68 12.91 10.98 -18.50
C GLY A 68 12.32 9.63 -18.88
N LEU A 69 12.93 8.90 -19.82
CA LEU A 69 12.41 7.62 -20.33
C LEU A 69 12.83 6.47 -19.43
N PHE A 70 11.95 5.50 -19.29
CA PHE A 70 12.20 4.22 -18.63
C PHE A 70 11.11 3.23 -19.01
N HIS A 71 11.36 1.94 -18.78
CA HIS A 71 10.36 0.90 -18.91
C HIS A 71 9.77 0.51 -17.56
N VAL A 72 8.48 0.20 -17.59
CA VAL A 72 7.79 -0.46 -16.48
C VAL A 72 7.54 -1.90 -16.88
N VAL A 73 8.04 -2.82 -16.07
CA VAL A 73 7.75 -4.25 -16.17
C VAL A 73 6.56 -4.53 -15.26
N THR A 74 5.44 -4.92 -15.86
CA THR A 74 4.29 -5.44 -15.12
C THR A 74 4.42 -6.96 -15.05
N SER A 75 4.88 -7.49 -13.90
CA SER A 75 5.09 -8.93 -13.72
C SER A 75 4.33 -9.49 -12.52
N GLY A 76 3.56 -10.55 -12.75
CA GLY A 76 2.79 -11.20 -11.70
C GLY A 76 1.80 -12.22 -12.20
N PHE A 77 0.73 -12.38 -11.43
CA PHE A 77 -0.39 -13.24 -11.76
C PHE A 77 -1.68 -12.45 -11.62
N ALA A 78 -2.54 -12.50 -12.62
CA ALA A 78 -3.83 -11.82 -12.62
C ALA A 78 -4.79 -12.55 -13.54
N LYS A 79 -6.06 -12.64 -13.11
CA LYS A 79 -7.15 -13.28 -13.87
C LYS A 79 -6.80 -14.71 -14.30
N GLY A 80 -6.12 -15.46 -13.41
CA GLY A 80 -5.72 -16.83 -13.69
C GLY A 80 -4.54 -17.00 -14.66
N GLN A 81 -3.83 -15.92 -15.02
CA GLN A 81 -2.72 -15.97 -15.98
C GLN A 81 -1.47 -15.28 -15.45
N VAL A 82 -0.31 -15.78 -15.86
CA VAL A 82 0.98 -15.11 -15.63
C VAL A 82 1.06 -13.89 -16.55
N ILE A 83 1.31 -12.72 -15.96
CA ILE A 83 1.52 -11.46 -16.67
C ILE A 83 3.02 -11.14 -16.61
N ASN A 84 3.61 -10.78 -17.76
CA ASN A 84 4.97 -10.27 -17.83
C ASN A 84 5.11 -9.35 -19.06
N GLU A 85 4.76 -8.09 -18.87
CA GLU A 85 4.67 -7.09 -19.93
C GLU A 85 5.67 -5.97 -19.67
N VAL A 86 6.27 -5.42 -20.73
CA VAL A 86 7.24 -4.33 -20.63
C VAL A 86 6.72 -3.15 -21.44
N GLU A 87 6.47 -2.02 -20.78
CA GLU A 87 5.89 -0.83 -21.39
C GLU A 87 6.86 0.35 -21.25
N LEU A 88 7.08 1.08 -22.34
CA LEU A 88 7.86 2.30 -22.33
C LEU A 88 7.04 3.45 -21.73
N VAL A 89 7.57 4.07 -20.68
CA VAL A 89 7.07 5.33 -20.13
C VAL A 89 7.91 6.48 -20.66
N SER A 90 7.25 7.41 -21.35
CA SER A 90 7.88 8.56 -22.02
C SER A 90 7.26 9.90 -21.64
N CYS A 91 6.27 9.90 -20.73
CA CYS A 91 5.53 11.10 -20.35
C CYS A 91 6.26 12.01 -19.37
N VAL A 92 7.37 11.57 -18.75
CA VAL A 92 8.24 12.46 -17.95
C VAL A 92 9.09 13.29 -18.91
N ASP A 93 8.80 14.58 -18.96
CA ASP A 93 9.39 15.50 -19.95
C ASP A 93 10.38 16.48 -19.31
N GLN A 94 10.18 16.80 -18.03
CA GLN A 94 11.07 17.69 -17.29
C GLN A 94 11.41 17.11 -15.93
N ILE A 95 12.67 17.23 -15.55
CA ILE A 95 13.19 16.81 -14.25
C ILE A 95 13.91 18.01 -13.62
N ILE A 96 13.32 18.56 -12.57
CA ILE A 96 13.78 19.77 -11.91
C ILE A 96 14.36 19.39 -10.54
N GLN A 97 15.63 19.71 -10.35
CA GLN A 97 16.25 19.82 -9.03
C GLN A 97 16.06 21.27 -8.56
N PRO A 98 15.03 21.60 -7.74
CA PRO A 98 14.72 22.98 -7.40
C PRO A 98 15.86 23.69 -6.67
N TYR A 99 16.72 22.96 -5.93
CA TYR A 99 17.86 23.56 -5.23
C TYR A 99 18.92 24.13 -6.17
N ASP A 100 18.98 23.63 -7.41
CA ASP A 100 19.86 24.14 -8.45
C ASP A 100 19.13 25.07 -9.42
N ASN A 101 17.83 24.83 -9.64
CA ASN A 101 16.99 25.53 -10.64
C ASN A 101 15.68 26.03 -10.03
N TYR A 102 15.76 26.91 -9.02
CA TYR A 102 14.57 27.35 -8.27
C TYR A 102 13.59 28.15 -9.14
N ASP A 103 14.09 29.05 -9.98
CA ASP A 103 13.24 29.85 -10.88
C ASP A 103 12.50 28.97 -11.88
N GLN A 104 13.15 27.94 -12.43
CA GLN A 104 12.50 26.97 -13.32
C GLN A 104 11.35 26.24 -12.61
N PHE A 105 11.58 25.82 -11.36
CA PHE A 105 10.54 25.24 -10.53
C PHE A 105 9.35 26.19 -10.34
N LEU A 106 9.58 27.45 -9.99
CA LEU A 106 8.51 28.44 -9.81
C LEU A 106 7.79 28.77 -11.12
N GLN A 107 8.49 28.83 -12.25
CA GLN A 107 7.88 29.09 -13.57
C GLN A 107 6.86 28.03 -13.97
N THR A 108 7.00 26.79 -13.48
CA THR A 108 6.00 25.75 -13.74
C THR A 108 4.63 26.08 -13.13
N ALA A 109 4.57 26.96 -12.13
CA ALA A 109 3.34 27.48 -11.54
C ALA A 109 2.50 28.30 -12.52
N HIS A 110 3.13 28.84 -13.57
CA HIS A 110 2.47 29.69 -14.57
C HIS A 110 1.84 28.89 -15.71
N LEU A 111 1.99 27.56 -15.73
CA LEU A 111 1.44 26.70 -16.78
C LEU A 111 -0.07 26.55 -16.57
N PRO A 112 -0.93 27.05 -17.47
CA PRO A 112 -2.39 27.00 -17.30
C PRO A 112 -2.92 25.56 -17.29
N GLU A 113 -2.32 24.70 -18.11
CA GLU A 113 -2.77 23.32 -18.35
C GLU A 113 -2.37 22.35 -17.24
N LEU A 114 -1.47 22.78 -16.35
CA LEU A 114 -1.09 22.03 -15.16
C LEU A 114 -2.21 22.09 -14.13
N ARG A 115 -2.95 20.99 -14.01
CA ARG A 115 -4.12 20.87 -13.13
C ARG A 115 -3.96 19.78 -12.06
N ILE A 116 -3.04 18.84 -12.25
CA ILE A 116 -2.82 17.71 -11.33
C ILE A 116 -1.48 17.91 -10.62
N ILE A 117 -1.48 17.76 -9.30
CA ILE A 117 -0.27 17.72 -8.48
C ILE A 117 -0.25 16.39 -7.74
N VAL A 118 0.82 15.63 -7.87
CA VAL A 118 0.99 14.33 -7.21
C VAL A 118 2.25 14.37 -6.35
N SER A 119 2.24 13.67 -5.23
CA SER A 119 3.43 13.53 -4.38
C SER A 119 3.62 12.12 -3.86
N ASN A 120 4.87 11.71 -3.72
CA ASN A 120 5.26 10.67 -2.77
C ASN A 120 6.63 11.04 -2.21
N THR A 121 6.58 11.66 -1.04
CA THR A 121 7.73 12.17 -0.29
C THR A 121 8.05 11.32 0.94
N THR A 122 7.54 10.08 0.96
CA THR A 122 7.47 9.15 2.11
C THR A 122 6.57 9.65 3.25
N GLU A 123 6.34 8.80 4.24
CA GLU A 123 5.51 9.10 5.42
C GLU A 123 6.06 10.28 6.24
N SER A 124 7.37 10.52 6.15
CA SER A 124 8.04 11.66 6.80
C SER A 124 8.02 12.96 5.98
N GLY A 125 7.47 12.94 4.77
CA GLY A 125 7.54 14.09 3.86
C GLY A 125 6.46 15.15 4.06
N ILE A 126 5.27 14.76 4.52
CA ILE A 126 4.18 15.69 4.87
C ILE A 126 4.36 16.13 6.32
N ILE A 127 5.34 16.99 6.53
CA ILE A 127 5.64 17.60 7.83
C ILE A 127 5.77 19.11 7.68
N TYR A 128 5.31 19.84 8.70
CA TYR A 128 5.59 21.26 8.82
C TYR A 128 7.00 21.45 9.40
N GLU A 129 7.78 22.30 8.75
CA GLU A 129 9.07 22.77 9.25
C GLU A 129 9.06 24.29 9.30
N ALA A 130 9.17 24.86 10.50
CA ALA A 130 9.25 26.31 10.65
C ALA A 130 10.49 26.86 9.93
N ALA A 131 10.27 27.77 8.98
CA ALA A 131 11.33 28.42 8.22
C ALA A 131 10.91 29.85 7.87
N ALA A 132 11.87 30.77 7.87
CA ALA A 132 11.64 32.11 7.34
C ALA A 132 11.46 32.05 5.82
N LEU A 133 10.56 32.88 5.27
CA LEU A 133 10.47 33.06 3.83
C LEU A 133 11.77 33.67 3.30
N SER A 134 12.29 33.10 2.23
CA SER A 134 13.50 33.58 1.55
C SER A 134 13.40 33.33 0.04
N ASN A 135 14.37 33.85 -0.71
CA ASN A 135 14.51 33.56 -2.15
C ASN A 135 15.18 32.21 -2.42
N SER A 136 15.13 31.27 -1.46
CA SER A 136 15.66 29.91 -1.61
C SER A 136 14.54 28.89 -1.47
N VAL A 137 14.76 27.71 -2.02
CA VAL A 137 13.84 26.58 -1.93
C VAL A 137 13.55 26.23 -0.45
N PRO A 138 12.28 26.15 -0.03
CA PRO A 138 11.93 25.64 1.30
C PRO A 138 12.37 24.19 1.50
N ASN A 139 12.76 23.80 2.72
CA ASN A 139 13.25 22.44 3.00
C ASN A 139 12.14 21.39 2.97
N SER A 140 11.01 21.66 3.62
CA SER A 140 9.85 20.76 3.65
C SER A 140 9.14 20.70 2.29
N PHE A 141 8.53 19.56 1.97
CA PHE A 141 7.68 19.44 0.79
C PHE A 141 6.45 20.38 0.87
N PRO A 142 5.69 20.44 1.98
CA PRO A 142 4.59 21.41 2.11
C PRO A 142 5.01 22.86 1.91
N GLY A 143 6.21 23.25 2.37
CA GLY A 143 6.77 24.58 2.14
C GLY A 143 7.02 24.86 0.66
N LYS A 144 7.62 23.90 -0.07
CA LYS A 144 7.82 24.00 -1.53
C LYS A 144 6.51 24.14 -2.29
N LEU A 145 5.50 23.35 -1.91
CA LEU A 145 4.17 23.44 -2.52
C LEU A 145 3.51 24.80 -2.22
N CYS A 146 3.66 25.32 -1.00
CA CYS A 146 3.11 26.62 -0.61
C CYS A 146 3.70 27.78 -1.43
N VAL A 147 5.04 27.84 -1.63
CA VAL A 147 5.65 28.88 -2.50
C VAL A 147 5.27 28.72 -3.97
N TRP A 148 5.10 27.48 -4.45
CA TRP A 148 4.64 27.21 -5.81
C TRP A 148 3.19 27.71 -6.01
N LEU A 149 2.30 27.39 -5.07
CA LEU A 149 0.92 27.86 -5.07
C LEU A 149 0.85 29.39 -4.99
N LYS A 150 1.75 30.02 -4.22
CA LYS A 150 1.82 31.48 -4.16
C LYS A 150 2.22 32.10 -5.49
N ASN A 151 3.20 31.53 -6.19
CA ASN A 151 3.59 31.99 -7.53
C ASN A 151 2.43 31.82 -8.53
N ARG A 152 1.69 30.71 -8.44
CA ARG A 152 0.49 30.50 -9.26
C ARG A 152 -0.59 31.53 -8.96
N PHE A 153 -0.87 31.78 -7.68
CA PHE A 153 -1.83 32.79 -7.23
C PHE A 153 -1.48 34.17 -7.78
N ASP A 154 -0.23 34.59 -7.68
CA ASP A 154 0.23 35.90 -8.16
C ASP A 154 0.10 36.03 -9.68
N HIS A 155 0.49 34.98 -10.41
CA HIS A 155 0.42 34.96 -11.86
C HIS A 155 -1.02 35.04 -12.39
N PHE A 156 -1.91 34.20 -11.85
CA PHE A 156 -3.31 34.12 -12.26
C PHE A 156 -4.23 35.04 -11.45
N LYS A 157 -3.68 35.88 -10.57
CA LYS A 157 -4.40 36.83 -9.72
C LYS A 157 -5.53 36.17 -8.91
N GLY A 158 -5.26 34.99 -8.36
CA GLY A 158 -6.25 34.22 -7.59
C GLY A 158 -7.45 33.72 -8.40
N SER A 159 -7.32 33.54 -9.72
CA SER A 159 -8.41 33.01 -10.55
C SER A 159 -8.95 31.66 -10.02
N PRO A 160 -10.27 31.47 -9.94
CA PRO A 160 -10.88 30.17 -9.64
C PRO A 160 -10.46 29.06 -10.61
N ASP A 161 -10.22 29.40 -11.87
CA ASP A 161 -9.92 28.43 -12.93
C ASP A 161 -8.49 27.87 -12.86
N SER A 162 -7.60 28.54 -12.12
CA SER A 162 -6.22 28.07 -11.92
C SER A 162 -6.08 27.09 -10.74
N GLY A 163 -7.18 26.69 -10.11
CA GLY A 163 -7.21 25.65 -9.09
C GLY A 163 -6.64 24.30 -9.54
N CYS A 164 -5.97 23.58 -8.64
CA CYS A 164 -5.38 22.26 -8.92
C CYS A 164 -6.01 21.17 -8.07
N ILE A 165 -5.91 19.92 -8.55
CA ILE A 165 -6.24 18.70 -7.83
C ILE A 165 -4.93 18.13 -7.29
N ILE A 166 -4.80 18.06 -5.97
CA ILE A 166 -3.61 17.60 -5.26
C ILE A 166 -3.89 16.20 -4.72
N LEU A 167 -3.12 15.23 -5.20
CA LEU A 167 -3.27 13.80 -4.97
C LEU A 167 -2.00 13.26 -4.28
N PRO A 168 -1.80 13.49 -2.97
CA PRO A 168 -0.70 12.88 -2.24
C PRO A 168 -0.84 11.37 -2.25
N CYS A 169 0.26 10.63 -2.45
CA CYS A 169 0.34 9.17 -2.45
C CYS A 169 1.14 8.64 -1.25
N GLU A 170 1.44 9.49 -0.27
CA GLU A 170 2.07 9.13 0.99
C GLU A 170 1.14 8.21 1.80
N LEU A 171 1.72 7.16 2.42
CA LEU A 171 0.99 6.15 3.19
C LEU A 171 0.68 6.60 4.63
N ILE A 172 0.11 7.80 4.77
CA ILE A 172 -0.39 8.33 6.04
C ILE A 172 -1.90 8.51 5.97
N GLU A 173 -2.57 8.43 7.13
CA GLU A 173 -4.00 8.74 7.23
C GLU A 173 -4.26 10.20 6.89
N GLU A 174 -5.36 10.46 6.18
CA GLU A 174 -5.79 11.81 5.79
C GLU A 174 -4.68 12.64 5.13
N ASN A 175 -3.92 12.01 4.23
CA ASN A 175 -2.74 12.60 3.58
C ASN A 175 -3.04 13.93 2.86
N GLY A 176 -4.20 14.06 2.20
CA GLY A 176 -4.69 15.30 1.59
C GLY A 176 -4.96 16.40 2.61
N SER A 177 -5.77 16.09 3.63
CA SER A 177 -6.12 17.02 4.70
C SER A 177 -4.88 17.53 5.46
N LYS A 178 -3.96 16.63 5.81
CA LYS A 178 -2.70 16.98 6.49
C LYS A 178 -1.82 17.86 5.62
N LEU A 179 -1.68 17.54 4.33
CA LEU A 179 -0.92 18.38 3.40
C LEU A 179 -1.51 19.78 3.31
N LYS A 180 -2.84 19.91 3.20
CA LYS A 180 -3.54 21.20 3.19
C LYS A 180 -3.24 22.00 4.46
N GLU A 181 -3.35 21.36 5.63
CA GLU A 181 -3.03 21.98 6.92
C GLU A 181 -1.60 22.53 6.94
N MET A 182 -0.60 21.71 6.57
CA MET A 182 0.81 22.14 6.58
C MET A 182 1.06 23.30 5.59
N VAL A 183 0.45 23.27 4.40
CA VAL A 183 0.53 24.36 3.42
C VAL A 183 -0.06 25.66 3.96
N LEU A 184 -1.23 25.60 4.61
CA LEU A 184 -1.89 26.75 5.22
C LEU A 184 -1.11 27.31 6.41
N LEU A 185 -0.44 26.46 7.20
CA LEU A 185 0.47 26.89 8.27
C LEU A 185 1.65 27.70 7.70
N HIS A 186 2.28 27.21 6.63
CA HIS A 186 3.32 27.98 5.92
C HIS A 186 2.79 29.32 5.37
N ALA A 187 1.60 29.33 4.75
CA ALA A 187 0.99 30.54 4.22
C ALA A 187 0.74 31.60 5.30
N ARG A 188 0.30 31.16 6.48
CA ARG A 188 0.12 32.01 7.67
C ARG A 188 1.45 32.61 8.13
N ASP A 189 2.46 31.77 8.32
CA ASP A 189 3.74 32.21 8.90
C ASP A 189 4.51 33.14 7.95
N TRP A 190 4.37 32.92 6.64
CA TRP A 190 4.92 33.78 5.60
C TRP A 190 4.04 34.99 5.25
N LYS A 191 2.89 35.14 5.94
CA LYS A 191 1.98 36.29 5.83
C LYS A 191 1.50 36.55 4.41
N PHE A 192 1.14 35.49 3.68
CA PHE A 192 0.65 35.60 2.30
C PHE A 192 -0.76 36.21 2.16
N GLY A 193 -1.45 36.46 3.27
CA GLY A 193 -2.74 37.17 3.30
C GLY A 193 -3.95 36.24 3.17
N ASP A 194 -5.12 36.77 3.55
CA ASP A 194 -6.36 36.00 3.63
C ASP A 194 -6.92 35.62 2.25
N GLU A 195 -6.71 36.44 1.22
CA GLU A 195 -7.13 36.12 -0.15
C GLU A 195 -6.45 34.85 -0.68
N PHE A 196 -5.14 34.71 -0.44
CA PHE A 196 -4.39 33.52 -0.83
C PHE A 196 -4.87 32.27 -0.07
N LYS A 197 -5.09 32.42 1.25
CA LYS A 197 -5.63 31.34 2.08
C LYS A 197 -7.01 30.89 1.56
N GLN A 198 -7.91 31.83 1.32
CA GLN A 198 -9.25 31.53 0.82
C GLN A 198 -9.21 30.88 -0.57
N TRP A 199 -8.28 31.32 -1.43
CA TRP A 199 -8.08 30.71 -2.74
C TRP A 199 -7.62 29.25 -2.63
N ILE A 200 -6.69 28.92 -1.73
CA ILE A 200 -6.33 27.52 -1.42
C ILE A 200 -7.54 26.74 -0.90
N GLU A 201 -8.32 27.32 0.00
CA GLU A 201 -9.42 26.61 0.65
C GLU A 201 -10.57 26.28 -0.30
N VAL A 202 -10.86 27.17 -1.26
CA VAL A 202 -12.04 27.12 -2.13
C VAL A 202 -11.73 26.55 -3.52
N HIS A 203 -10.55 26.86 -4.09
CA HIS A 203 -10.26 26.55 -5.49
C HIS A 203 -9.28 25.40 -5.68
N HIS A 204 -8.63 24.92 -4.62
CA HIS A 204 -7.79 23.72 -4.66
C HIS A 204 -8.46 22.53 -3.97
N MET A 205 -8.33 21.36 -4.57
CA MET A 205 -8.79 20.11 -3.98
C MET A 205 -7.61 19.32 -3.46
N PHE A 206 -7.50 19.21 -2.14
CA PHE A 206 -6.56 18.31 -1.49
C PHE A 206 -7.29 17.01 -1.18
N CYS A 207 -7.24 16.07 -2.11
CA CYS A 207 -7.92 14.79 -1.97
C CYS A 207 -7.13 13.88 -1.04
N ASN A 208 -7.78 13.24 -0.09
CA ASN A 208 -7.16 12.08 0.54
C ASN A 208 -7.12 10.94 -0.47
N THR A 209 -6.09 10.11 -0.40
CA THR A 209 -5.97 8.96 -1.29
C THR A 209 -5.65 7.68 -0.52
N LEU A 210 -5.96 6.55 -1.15
CA LEU A 210 -5.43 5.25 -0.80
C LEU A 210 -4.84 4.64 -2.07
N VAL A 211 -3.54 4.36 -2.02
CA VAL A 211 -2.82 3.71 -3.11
C VAL A 211 -2.40 2.30 -2.72
N ASP A 212 -2.42 1.38 -3.68
CA ASP A 212 -1.92 0.00 -3.48
C ASP A 212 -1.37 -0.56 -4.79
N ARG A 213 -0.06 -0.82 -4.84
CA ARG A 213 0.61 -1.61 -5.87
C ARG A 213 1.96 -2.03 -5.30
N ILE A 214 2.29 -3.32 -5.33
CA ILE A 214 3.63 -3.78 -4.96
C ILE A 214 4.59 -3.41 -6.08
N VAL A 215 5.64 -2.67 -5.71
CA VAL A 215 6.68 -2.20 -6.63
C VAL A 215 8.05 -2.56 -6.03
N PRO A 216 8.61 -3.73 -6.35
CA PRO A 216 9.90 -4.18 -5.79
C PRO A 216 11.07 -3.27 -6.17
N GLY A 217 10.93 -2.50 -7.27
CA GLY A 217 11.96 -1.59 -7.76
C GLY A 217 12.64 -2.09 -9.02
N ARG A 218 13.94 -1.85 -9.15
CA ARG A 218 14.73 -2.30 -10.31
C ARG A 218 14.75 -3.84 -10.35
N PRO A 219 14.59 -4.47 -11.53
CA PRO A 219 14.81 -5.90 -11.67
C PRO A 219 16.22 -6.31 -11.18
N ASP A 220 16.40 -7.56 -10.77
CA ASP A 220 17.75 -8.10 -10.54
C ASP A 220 18.58 -8.09 -11.85
N ASP A 221 19.90 -8.17 -11.74
CA ASP A 221 20.80 -8.02 -12.90
C ASP A 221 20.62 -9.11 -13.98
N GLN A 222 20.06 -10.27 -13.65
CA GLN A 222 19.75 -11.29 -14.64
C GLN A 222 18.46 -10.92 -15.40
N SER A 223 17.38 -10.64 -14.67
CA SER A 223 16.10 -10.23 -15.23
C SER A 223 16.23 -8.93 -16.05
N LEU A 224 16.98 -7.95 -15.55
CA LEU A 224 17.23 -6.69 -16.24
C LEU A 224 17.87 -6.92 -17.62
N ARG A 225 18.89 -7.79 -17.70
CA ARG A 225 19.54 -8.11 -18.98
C ARG A 225 18.55 -8.71 -19.98
N GLN A 226 17.69 -9.63 -19.54
CA GLN A 226 16.67 -10.24 -20.40
C GLN A 226 15.65 -9.22 -20.90
N TYR A 227 15.17 -8.32 -20.03
CA TYR A 227 14.25 -7.26 -20.44
C TYR A 227 14.91 -6.28 -21.41
N GLN A 228 16.15 -5.87 -21.16
CA GLN A 228 16.91 -5.00 -22.05
C GLN A 228 17.12 -5.64 -23.43
N GLU A 229 17.45 -6.93 -23.49
CA GLU A 229 17.53 -7.68 -24.75
C GLU A 229 16.18 -7.71 -25.50
N THR A 230 15.08 -7.81 -24.76
CA THR A 230 13.72 -7.82 -25.32
C THR A 230 13.32 -6.47 -25.90
N VAL A 231 13.61 -5.37 -25.19
CA VAL A 231 13.26 -4.01 -25.65
C VAL A 231 14.29 -3.40 -26.59
N GLY A 232 15.51 -3.96 -26.64
CA GLY A 232 16.61 -3.51 -27.49
C GLY A 232 17.40 -2.30 -26.98
N TYR A 233 17.18 -1.90 -25.71
CA TYR A 233 17.81 -0.71 -25.10
C TYR A 233 18.41 -1.03 -23.74
N GLU A 234 19.50 -0.33 -23.41
CA GLU A 234 20.00 -0.24 -22.03
C GLU A 234 19.13 0.77 -21.27
N ASP A 235 18.51 0.31 -20.19
CA ASP A 235 17.59 1.07 -19.35
C ASP A 235 17.86 0.76 -17.87
N ASP A 236 18.71 1.59 -17.26
CA ASP A 236 19.07 1.49 -15.86
C ASP A 236 17.96 2.01 -14.92
N GLN A 237 16.90 2.60 -15.47
CA GLN A 237 15.76 3.13 -14.72
C GLN A 237 14.53 2.24 -14.75
N MET A 238 14.63 1.07 -15.39
CA MET A 238 13.57 0.07 -15.43
C MET A 238 13.05 -0.28 -14.03
N VAL A 239 11.75 -0.40 -13.90
CA VAL A 239 11.08 -0.68 -12.63
C VAL A 239 10.04 -1.79 -12.80
N VAL A 240 9.96 -2.68 -11.82
CA VAL A 240 8.98 -3.76 -11.75
C VAL A 240 7.81 -3.36 -10.85
N GLY A 241 6.58 -3.59 -11.31
CA GLY A 241 5.37 -3.53 -10.50
C GLY A 241 4.49 -4.76 -10.73
N GLU A 242 3.73 -5.17 -9.72
CA GLU A 242 2.72 -6.22 -9.89
C GLU A 242 1.57 -5.75 -10.80
N PRO A 243 0.75 -6.66 -11.40
CA PRO A 243 -0.40 -6.27 -12.20
C PRO A 243 -1.50 -5.58 -11.40
N TYR A 244 -1.76 -6.04 -10.18
CA TYR A 244 -2.74 -5.42 -9.30
C TYR A 244 -2.33 -4.00 -8.94
N HIS A 245 -3.27 -3.07 -9.06
CA HIS A 245 -3.11 -1.70 -8.61
C HIS A 245 -4.46 -1.16 -8.12
N LEU A 246 -4.44 -0.16 -7.23
CA LEU A 246 -5.61 0.59 -6.81
C LEU A 246 -5.20 2.04 -6.52
N TRP A 247 -5.96 2.99 -7.06
CA TRP A 247 -5.94 4.39 -6.64
C TRP A 247 -7.34 4.85 -6.24
N ALA A 248 -7.66 4.77 -4.94
CA ALA A 248 -8.89 5.37 -4.44
C ALA A 248 -8.65 6.83 -4.05
N ILE A 249 -9.49 7.74 -4.54
CA ILE A 249 -9.39 9.19 -4.41
C ILE A 249 -10.67 9.69 -3.76
N GLU A 250 -10.53 10.34 -2.59
CA GLU A 250 -11.64 10.99 -1.91
C GLU A 250 -11.92 12.35 -2.58
N GLY A 251 -13.09 12.48 -3.21
CA GLY A 251 -13.45 13.70 -3.93
C GLY A 251 -14.62 13.54 -4.89
N PRO A 252 -15.02 14.62 -5.56
CA PRO A 252 -16.18 14.59 -6.44
C PRO A 252 -15.91 13.83 -7.74
N ALA A 253 -16.92 13.13 -8.25
CA ALA A 253 -16.82 12.25 -9.43
C ALA A 253 -16.26 12.92 -10.70
N TRP A 254 -16.42 14.25 -10.86
CA TRP A 254 -15.90 14.99 -12.01
C TRP A 254 -14.36 15.00 -12.10
N ILE A 255 -13.64 14.59 -11.04
CA ILE A 255 -12.19 14.36 -11.11
C ILE A 255 -11.84 13.44 -12.30
N ASP A 256 -12.67 12.43 -12.60
CA ASP A 256 -12.46 11.50 -13.71
C ASP A 256 -12.63 12.14 -15.10
N ASP A 257 -13.18 13.36 -15.17
CA ASP A 257 -13.24 14.11 -16.42
C ASP A 257 -11.94 14.90 -16.66
N VAL A 258 -11.23 15.25 -15.59
CA VAL A 258 -9.94 15.96 -15.65
C VAL A 258 -8.77 14.98 -15.73
N PHE A 259 -8.85 13.87 -15.00
CA PHE A 259 -7.83 12.83 -14.93
C PHE A 259 -8.48 11.44 -15.11
N PRO A 260 -8.78 11.04 -16.37
CA PRO A 260 -9.70 9.94 -16.69
C PRO A 260 -9.10 8.54 -16.52
N LEU A 261 -8.56 8.25 -15.34
CA LEU A 261 -7.89 6.98 -15.03
C LEU A 261 -8.81 5.78 -15.29
N SER A 262 -10.08 5.88 -14.90
CA SER A 262 -11.03 4.77 -15.07
C SER A 262 -11.21 4.40 -16.55
N LYS A 263 -11.23 5.40 -17.44
CA LYS A 263 -11.39 5.25 -18.90
C LYS A 263 -10.17 4.60 -19.55
N ALA A 264 -9.00 4.66 -18.91
CA ALA A 264 -7.78 3.98 -19.33
C ALA A 264 -7.69 2.51 -18.84
N GLY A 265 -8.75 1.98 -18.21
CA GLY A 265 -8.75 0.65 -17.61
C GLY A 265 -7.89 0.55 -16.34
N ILE A 266 -7.50 1.69 -15.77
CA ILE A 266 -6.80 1.75 -14.49
C ILE A 266 -7.83 1.53 -13.38
N ASN A 267 -7.49 0.70 -12.39
CA ASN A 267 -8.29 0.52 -11.19
C ASN A 267 -8.16 1.77 -10.29
N ALA A 268 -8.82 2.84 -10.70
CA ALA A 268 -8.93 4.09 -9.96
C ALA A 268 -10.39 4.32 -9.60
N VAL A 269 -10.64 4.68 -8.34
CA VAL A 269 -11.99 4.87 -7.81
C VAL A 269 -12.09 6.24 -7.18
N ILE A 270 -13.05 7.03 -7.64
CA ILE A 270 -13.40 8.29 -6.98
C ILE A 270 -14.59 8.01 -6.06
N THR A 271 -14.45 8.41 -4.80
CA THR A 271 -15.39 8.07 -3.73
C THR A 271 -15.56 9.24 -2.78
N ASP A 272 -16.68 9.28 -2.06
CA ASP A 272 -16.90 10.22 -0.98
C ASP A 272 -16.28 9.74 0.35
N ASP A 273 -15.89 8.46 0.44
CA ASP A 273 -15.31 7.86 1.65
C ASP A 273 -14.29 6.76 1.29
N LEU A 274 -13.09 6.83 1.88
CA LEU A 274 -12.02 5.85 1.73
C LEU A 274 -12.09 4.70 2.74
N ALA A 275 -12.88 4.82 3.81
CA ALA A 275 -12.95 3.83 4.88
C ALA A 275 -13.33 2.43 4.38
N PRO A 276 -14.26 2.24 3.42
CA PRO A 276 -14.54 0.92 2.84
C PRO A 276 -13.30 0.26 2.20
N TYR A 277 -12.55 1.01 1.39
CA TYR A 277 -11.37 0.50 0.69
C TYR A 277 -10.21 0.18 1.65
N ARG A 278 -10.04 0.99 2.69
CA ARG A 278 -9.10 0.68 3.78
C ARG A 278 -9.50 -0.59 4.52
N LEU A 279 -10.78 -0.72 4.85
CA LEU A 279 -11.30 -1.86 5.60
C LEU A 279 -11.15 -3.17 4.81
N GLN A 280 -11.52 -3.21 3.53
CA GLN A 280 -11.36 -4.43 2.72
C GLN A 280 -9.88 -4.83 2.61
N LYS A 281 -8.94 -3.88 2.42
CA LYS A 281 -7.50 -4.16 2.39
C LYS A 281 -7.00 -4.71 3.72
N VAL A 282 -7.40 -4.09 4.83
CA VAL A 282 -7.00 -4.54 6.18
C VAL A 282 -7.55 -5.94 6.50
N ARG A 283 -8.77 -6.25 6.07
CA ARG A 283 -9.45 -7.51 6.41
C ARG A 283 -9.12 -8.65 5.47
N LEU A 284 -9.09 -8.42 4.16
CA LEU A 284 -8.90 -9.48 3.17
C LEU A 284 -7.42 -9.67 2.80
N LEU A 285 -6.71 -8.62 2.35
CA LEU A 285 -5.30 -8.75 2.03
C LEU A 285 -4.45 -9.00 3.29
N ASN A 286 -4.49 -8.05 4.22
CA ASN A 286 -3.69 -8.12 5.44
C ASN A 286 -4.20 -9.21 6.40
N GLY A 287 -5.51 -9.39 6.51
CA GLY A 287 -6.09 -10.47 7.31
C GLY A 287 -5.85 -11.84 6.68
N GLY A 288 -5.92 -12.00 5.36
CA GLY A 288 -5.52 -13.24 4.68
C GLY A 288 -4.11 -13.67 5.07
N HIS A 289 -3.13 -12.76 4.95
CA HIS A 289 -1.76 -12.99 5.43
C HIS A 289 -1.68 -13.34 6.92
N THR A 290 -2.34 -12.57 7.78
CA THR A 290 -2.28 -12.81 9.22
C THR A 290 -2.94 -14.13 9.62
N SER A 291 -3.96 -14.59 8.87
CA SER A 291 -4.62 -15.87 9.13
C SER A 291 -3.79 -17.08 8.68
N MET A 292 -3.10 -16.98 7.53
CA MET A 292 -2.31 -18.08 6.97
C MET A 292 -0.98 -18.30 7.70
N VAL A 293 -0.31 -17.23 8.15
CA VAL A 293 1.10 -17.30 8.56
C VAL A 293 1.34 -18.29 9.70
N PRO A 294 0.58 -18.28 10.81
CA PRO A 294 0.80 -19.25 11.88
C PRO A 294 0.55 -20.69 11.42
N ILE A 295 -0.49 -20.92 10.62
CA ILE A 295 -0.80 -22.25 10.07
C ILE A 295 0.34 -22.73 9.18
N GLY A 296 0.76 -21.91 8.21
CA GLY A 296 1.79 -22.27 7.25
C GLY A 296 3.13 -22.57 7.93
N LEU A 297 3.52 -21.78 8.94
CA LEU A 297 4.77 -22.01 9.68
C LEU A 297 4.72 -23.30 10.52
N LEU A 298 3.58 -23.63 11.15
CA LEU A 298 3.43 -24.90 11.86
C LEU A 298 3.43 -26.10 10.90
N MET A 299 2.98 -25.91 9.66
CA MET A 299 2.98 -26.93 8.60
C MET A 299 4.28 -26.98 7.79
N GLY A 300 5.30 -26.19 8.14
CA GLY A 300 6.59 -26.18 7.44
C GLY A 300 6.58 -25.53 6.06
N ILE A 301 5.57 -24.70 5.74
CA ILE A 301 5.47 -23.96 4.49
C ILE A 301 6.33 -22.69 4.58
N GLU A 302 7.16 -22.41 3.57
CA GLU A 302 8.09 -21.28 3.62
C GLU A 302 7.48 -20.00 3.06
N THR A 303 6.71 -20.11 1.97
CA THR A 303 6.23 -18.95 1.21
C THR A 303 4.72 -18.87 1.07
N VAL A 304 4.21 -17.65 0.82
CA VAL A 304 2.80 -17.40 0.53
C VAL A 304 2.35 -18.15 -0.73
N GLY A 305 3.21 -18.20 -1.76
CA GLY A 305 2.91 -18.92 -3.00
C GLY A 305 2.69 -20.40 -2.76
N GLU A 306 3.62 -21.07 -2.05
CA GLU A 306 3.47 -22.47 -1.66
C GLU A 306 2.17 -22.74 -0.90
N PHE A 307 1.81 -21.86 0.06
CA PHE A 307 0.56 -22.00 0.82
C PHE A 307 -0.68 -21.94 -0.06
N VAL A 308 -0.71 -21.00 -1.01
CA VAL A 308 -1.90 -20.76 -1.85
C VAL A 308 -2.00 -21.73 -3.03
N GLU A 309 -0.89 -22.28 -3.48
CA GLU A 309 -0.84 -23.31 -4.52
C GLU A 309 -1.16 -24.71 -4.01
N ASP A 310 -0.92 -24.98 -2.72
CA ASP A 310 -1.34 -26.25 -2.11
C ASP A 310 -2.88 -26.40 -2.13
N PRO A 311 -3.42 -27.53 -2.63
CA PRO A 311 -4.87 -27.71 -2.78
C PRO A 311 -5.66 -27.61 -1.48
N VAL A 312 -5.09 -28.05 -0.36
CA VAL A 312 -5.76 -28.09 0.94
C VAL A 312 -5.60 -26.74 1.64
N MET A 313 -4.38 -26.23 1.75
CA MET A 313 -4.09 -24.96 2.42
C MET A 313 -4.69 -23.77 1.66
N GLY A 314 -4.59 -23.78 0.33
CA GLY A 314 -5.21 -22.77 -0.52
C GLY A 314 -6.74 -22.75 -0.38
N SER A 315 -7.37 -23.92 -0.31
CA SER A 315 -8.82 -24.02 -0.07
C SER A 315 -9.20 -23.56 1.34
N PHE A 316 -8.42 -23.93 2.37
CA PHE A 316 -8.59 -23.44 3.73
C PHE A 316 -8.57 -21.90 3.79
N LEU A 317 -7.58 -21.25 3.18
CA LEU A 317 -7.50 -19.79 3.15
C LEU A 317 -8.68 -19.18 2.38
N LYS A 318 -8.98 -19.70 1.19
CA LYS A 318 -10.11 -19.22 0.38
C LYS A 318 -11.42 -19.29 1.16
N ASN A 319 -11.67 -20.40 1.86
CA ASN A 319 -12.86 -20.57 2.67
C ASN A 319 -12.85 -19.71 3.94
N THR A 320 -11.68 -19.49 4.56
CA THR A 320 -11.52 -18.52 5.66
C THR A 320 -11.95 -17.12 5.21
N MET A 321 -11.45 -16.67 4.06
CA MET A 321 -11.81 -15.36 3.51
C MET A 321 -13.28 -15.29 3.14
N HIS A 322 -13.77 -16.25 2.35
CA HIS A 322 -15.12 -16.22 1.78
C HIS A 322 -16.23 -16.45 2.81
N THR A 323 -16.05 -17.39 3.73
CA THR A 323 -17.12 -17.82 4.65
C THR A 323 -17.05 -17.19 6.04
N GLU A 324 -15.92 -16.58 6.42
CA GLU A 324 -15.75 -16.02 7.76
C GLU A 324 -15.38 -14.53 7.72
N ILE A 325 -14.41 -14.12 6.90
CA ILE A 325 -14.00 -12.71 6.82
C ILE A 325 -15.02 -11.86 6.05
N ILE A 326 -15.42 -12.25 4.83
CA ILE A 326 -16.37 -11.48 4.02
C ILE A 326 -17.69 -11.23 4.78
N PRO A 327 -18.34 -12.23 5.40
CA PRO A 327 -19.57 -12.01 6.16
C PRO A 327 -19.38 -11.09 7.36
N SER A 328 -18.16 -10.94 7.90
CA SER A 328 -17.87 -10.02 9.00
C SER A 328 -17.81 -8.54 8.56
N ILE A 329 -17.74 -8.23 7.27
CA ILE A 329 -17.67 -6.86 6.76
C ILE A 329 -19.06 -6.43 6.28
N LYS A 330 -19.78 -5.63 7.09
CA LYS A 330 -21.17 -5.25 6.81
C LYS A 330 -21.33 -3.97 5.98
N SER A 331 -20.27 -3.16 5.85
CA SER A 331 -20.31 -1.85 5.17
C SER A 331 -20.02 -1.91 3.67
N ILE A 332 -19.76 -3.10 3.11
CA ILE A 332 -19.32 -3.31 1.73
C ILE A 332 -20.14 -4.47 1.16
N SER A 333 -20.51 -4.41 -0.12
CA SER A 333 -21.26 -5.50 -0.75
C SER A 333 -20.41 -6.78 -0.82
N SER A 334 -21.06 -7.94 -0.66
CA SER A 334 -20.37 -9.23 -0.76
C SER A 334 -19.77 -9.47 -2.15
N GLU A 335 -20.37 -8.93 -3.21
CA GLU A 335 -19.84 -8.98 -4.57
C GLU A 335 -18.48 -8.27 -4.66
N GLN A 336 -18.42 -6.99 -4.25
CA GLN A 336 -17.17 -6.21 -4.24
C GLN A 336 -16.09 -6.89 -3.39
N LEU A 337 -16.45 -7.44 -2.23
CA LEU A 337 -15.51 -8.16 -1.37
C LEU A 337 -15.01 -9.46 -1.99
N THR A 338 -15.86 -10.15 -2.77
CA THR A 338 -15.51 -11.40 -3.45
C THR A 338 -14.57 -11.13 -4.62
N ASP A 339 -14.82 -10.07 -5.39
CA ASP A 339 -13.92 -9.62 -6.45
C ASP A 339 -12.56 -9.25 -5.87
N TYR A 340 -12.54 -8.43 -4.81
CA TYR A 340 -11.30 -8.07 -4.13
C TYR A 340 -10.57 -9.27 -3.52
N MET A 341 -11.30 -10.25 -2.98
CA MET A 341 -10.71 -11.52 -2.51
C MET A 341 -10.04 -12.27 -3.67
N SER A 342 -10.67 -12.31 -4.85
CA SER A 342 -10.09 -12.97 -6.03
C SER A 342 -8.78 -12.28 -6.43
N ASP A 343 -8.76 -10.95 -6.47
CA ASP A 343 -7.55 -10.17 -6.73
C ASP A 343 -6.45 -10.47 -5.70
N VAL A 344 -6.80 -10.52 -4.41
CA VAL A 344 -5.85 -10.86 -3.33
C VAL A 344 -5.25 -12.26 -3.53
N LEU A 345 -6.07 -13.26 -3.85
CA LEU A 345 -5.59 -14.63 -4.07
C LEU A 345 -4.69 -14.73 -5.30
N ASP A 346 -4.98 -13.99 -6.38
CA ASP A 346 -4.11 -13.93 -7.55
C ASP A 346 -2.76 -13.28 -7.21
N ARG A 347 -2.75 -12.20 -6.41
CA ARG A 347 -1.50 -11.57 -5.93
C ARG A 347 -0.65 -12.53 -5.10
N PHE A 348 -1.28 -13.36 -4.27
CA PHE A 348 -0.58 -14.37 -3.48
C PHE A 348 0.06 -15.47 -4.33
N LYS A 349 -0.45 -15.71 -5.54
CA LYS A 349 0.11 -16.65 -6.53
C LYS A 349 1.17 -16.03 -7.44
N ASN A 350 1.62 -14.79 -7.18
CA ASN A 350 2.60 -14.12 -8.03
C ASN A 350 3.93 -14.92 -8.06
N PRO A 351 4.31 -15.54 -9.19
CA PRO A 351 5.48 -16.42 -9.25
C PRO A 351 6.80 -15.66 -9.21
N PHE A 352 6.77 -14.34 -9.44
CA PHE A 352 7.96 -13.50 -9.46
C PHE A 352 8.33 -12.96 -8.07
N VAL A 353 7.51 -13.24 -7.05
CA VAL A 353 7.67 -12.68 -5.72
C VAL A 353 7.71 -13.77 -4.65
N LYS A 354 8.88 -13.95 -4.02
CA LYS A 354 9.05 -14.90 -2.91
C LYS A 354 8.73 -14.25 -1.58
N HIS A 355 7.45 -14.18 -1.23
CA HIS A 355 6.99 -13.69 0.08
C HIS A 355 7.14 -14.76 1.15
N LYS A 356 8.19 -14.67 1.97
CA LYS A 356 8.43 -15.59 3.09
C LYS A 356 7.42 -15.36 4.22
N LEU A 357 6.79 -16.43 4.69
CA LEU A 357 5.88 -16.38 5.84
C LEU A 357 6.59 -15.87 7.10
N SER A 358 7.87 -16.23 7.29
CA SER A 358 8.71 -15.76 8.39
C SER A 358 8.93 -14.24 8.40
N SER A 359 9.00 -13.60 7.22
CA SER A 359 9.06 -12.13 7.13
C SER A 359 7.74 -11.48 7.51
N ILE A 360 6.62 -12.11 7.15
CA ILE A 360 5.26 -11.62 7.45
C ILE A 360 4.92 -11.84 8.94
N ALA A 361 5.51 -12.87 9.57
CA ALA A 361 5.31 -13.22 10.99
C ALA A 361 5.85 -12.17 11.98
N LEU A 362 6.69 -11.23 11.54
CA LEU A 362 7.18 -10.14 12.38
C LEU A 362 6.01 -9.35 13.00
N ASN A 363 5.98 -9.18 14.31
CA ASN A 363 4.93 -8.45 15.05
C ASN A 363 3.51 -9.04 14.86
N SER A 364 3.38 -10.38 14.80
CA SER A 364 2.12 -11.06 14.49
C SER A 364 0.98 -10.75 15.47
N LEU A 365 1.27 -10.51 16.75
CA LEU A 365 0.24 -10.27 17.76
C LEU A 365 -0.50 -8.96 17.49
N SER A 366 0.24 -7.87 17.32
CA SER A 366 -0.34 -6.55 16.99
C SER A 366 -1.12 -6.57 15.66
N LYS A 367 -0.61 -7.32 14.67
CA LYS A 367 -1.31 -7.56 13.40
C LYS A 367 -2.62 -8.30 13.60
N PHE A 368 -2.65 -9.35 14.42
CA PHE A 368 -3.85 -10.14 14.70
C PHE A 368 -4.95 -9.29 15.35
N VAL A 369 -4.59 -8.47 16.34
CA VAL A 369 -5.53 -7.55 17.03
C VAL A 369 -6.24 -6.62 16.06
N VAL A 370 -5.53 -6.06 15.07
CA VAL A 370 -6.12 -5.11 14.13
C VAL A 370 -6.84 -5.82 12.97
N ARG A 371 -6.29 -6.93 12.47
CA ARG A 371 -6.70 -7.55 11.19
C ARG A 371 -7.69 -8.71 11.32
N ILE A 372 -7.60 -9.51 12.38
CA ILE A 372 -8.40 -10.73 12.55
C ILE A 372 -9.42 -10.63 13.68
N LEU A 373 -9.01 -10.16 14.87
CA LEU A 373 -9.88 -10.15 16.06
C LEU A 373 -11.24 -9.47 15.83
N PRO A 374 -11.34 -8.32 15.14
CA PRO A 374 -12.64 -7.71 14.87
C PRO A 374 -13.49 -8.52 13.87
N SER A 375 -12.87 -9.29 12.97
CA SER A 375 -13.60 -10.22 12.10
C SER A 375 -14.24 -11.34 12.93
N ILE A 376 -13.53 -11.88 13.93
CA ILE A 376 -14.05 -12.89 14.86
C ILE A 376 -15.27 -12.36 15.61
N GLU A 377 -15.15 -11.17 16.21
CA GLU A 377 -16.23 -10.57 16.99
C GLU A 377 -17.45 -10.24 16.14
N GLN A 378 -17.23 -9.66 14.96
CA GLN A 378 -18.33 -9.26 14.09
C GLN A 378 -18.99 -10.47 13.42
N TYR A 379 -18.23 -11.52 13.11
CA TYR A 379 -18.79 -12.81 12.69
C TYR A 379 -19.66 -13.40 13.80
N GLN A 380 -19.15 -13.48 15.03
CA GLN A 380 -19.95 -13.99 16.16
C GLN A 380 -21.22 -13.18 16.40
N LYS A 381 -21.13 -11.86 16.34
CA LYS A 381 -22.29 -10.97 16.50
C LYS A 381 -23.36 -11.20 15.43
N SER A 382 -22.97 -11.55 14.20
CA SER A 382 -23.91 -11.73 13.10
C SER A 382 -24.41 -13.15 12.92
N GLU A 383 -23.57 -14.15 13.15
CA GLU A 383 -23.87 -15.57 12.92
C GLU A 383 -24.20 -16.34 14.21
N GLY A 384 -24.01 -15.73 15.38
CA GLY A 384 -24.29 -16.35 16.69
C GLY A 384 -23.30 -17.44 17.12
N LYS A 385 -22.25 -17.69 16.32
CA LYS A 385 -21.19 -18.68 16.57
C LYS A 385 -19.82 -18.13 16.22
N LEU A 386 -18.75 -18.72 16.77
CA LEU A 386 -17.39 -18.33 16.43
C LEU A 386 -16.96 -18.93 15.07
N PRO A 387 -16.11 -18.23 14.31
CA PRO A 387 -15.60 -18.70 13.02
C PRO A 387 -14.52 -19.77 13.20
N GLU A 388 -14.76 -21.01 12.73
CA GLU A 388 -13.89 -22.16 13.01
C GLU A 388 -12.47 -21.99 12.46
N ARG A 389 -12.30 -21.48 11.24
CA ARG A 389 -10.96 -21.35 10.61
C ARG A 389 -10.15 -20.23 11.23
N LEU A 390 -10.78 -19.09 11.51
CA LEU A 390 -10.12 -18.01 12.24
C LEU A 390 -9.80 -18.41 13.69
N MET A 391 -10.61 -19.27 14.33
CA MET A 391 -10.26 -19.82 15.65
C MET A 391 -9.08 -20.80 15.58
N LEU A 392 -8.99 -21.63 14.53
CA LEU A 392 -7.82 -22.48 14.31
C LEU A 392 -6.56 -21.64 14.04
N SER A 393 -6.68 -20.59 13.22
CA SER A 393 -5.61 -19.62 13.00
C SER A 393 -5.17 -18.92 14.29
N PHE A 394 -6.12 -18.57 15.17
CA PHE A 394 -5.81 -18.00 16.48
C PHE A 394 -5.07 -19.01 17.38
N ALA A 395 -5.52 -20.26 17.42
CA ALA A 395 -4.83 -21.32 18.16
C ALA A 395 -3.40 -21.53 17.62
N ALA A 396 -3.24 -21.57 16.30
CA ALA A 396 -1.93 -21.66 15.65
C ALA A 396 -1.03 -20.46 15.99
N LEU A 397 -1.58 -19.24 16.09
CA LEU A 397 -0.83 -18.07 16.56
C LEU A 397 -0.35 -18.26 18.00
N ILE A 398 -1.22 -18.69 18.91
CA ILE A 398 -0.84 -18.92 20.31
C ILE A 398 0.23 -20.01 20.41
N LYS A 399 0.08 -21.10 19.64
CA LYS A 399 1.09 -22.16 19.53
C LYS A 399 2.40 -21.64 18.94
N PHE A 400 2.35 -20.76 17.94
CA PHE A 400 3.53 -20.17 17.32
C PHE A 400 4.42 -19.45 18.35
N TYR A 401 3.82 -18.76 19.34
CA TYR A 401 4.57 -18.11 20.41
C TYR A 401 5.15 -19.06 21.49
N GLN A 402 4.86 -20.37 21.46
CA GLN A 402 5.62 -21.33 22.27
C GLN A 402 7.10 -21.35 21.84
N GLY A 403 7.39 -21.00 20.59
CA GLY A 403 8.74 -20.86 20.05
C GLY A 403 9.31 -22.13 19.43
N THR A 404 8.70 -23.29 19.68
CA THR A 404 9.09 -24.56 19.05
C THR A 404 7.87 -25.37 18.65
N PHE A 405 7.98 -26.14 17.56
CA PHE A 405 6.95 -27.07 17.12
C PHE A 405 7.58 -28.26 16.40
N ASN A 406 7.15 -29.48 16.72
CA ASN A 406 7.67 -30.73 16.15
C ASN A 406 9.21 -30.86 16.16
N GLY A 407 9.86 -30.26 17.18
CA GLY A 407 11.32 -30.30 17.33
C GLY A 407 12.08 -29.21 16.55
N GLU A 408 11.37 -28.31 15.86
CA GLU A 408 11.96 -27.18 15.14
C GLU A 408 11.68 -25.84 15.85
N ASP A 409 12.61 -24.90 15.72
CA ASP A 409 12.45 -23.54 16.23
C ASP A 409 11.57 -22.71 15.29
N LEU A 410 10.58 -22.03 15.87
CA LEU A 410 9.70 -21.12 15.13
C LEU A 410 10.30 -19.71 15.07
N PRO A 411 10.16 -18.98 13.95
CA PRO A 411 10.78 -17.67 13.76
C PRO A 411 10.03 -16.52 14.48
N VAL A 412 9.81 -16.65 15.79
CA VAL A 412 9.12 -15.65 16.61
C VAL A 412 9.96 -14.37 16.69
N LYS A 413 9.43 -13.28 16.13
CA LYS A 413 10.02 -11.94 16.19
C LYS A 413 8.93 -10.94 16.51
N ASP A 414 8.86 -10.52 17.76
CA ASP A 414 7.88 -9.56 18.27
C ASP A 414 8.48 -8.82 19.48
N ASP A 415 7.70 -7.95 20.12
CA ASP A 415 8.06 -7.29 21.37
C ASP A 415 8.45 -8.34 22.44
N PRO A 416 9.67 -8.26 23.02
CA PRO A 416 10.16 -9.26 23.98
C PRO A 416 9.27 -9.44 25.21
N ASP A 417 8.63 -8.38 25.71
CA ASP A 417 7.77 -8.48 26.89
C ASP A 417 6.50 -9.27 26.56
N LEU A 418 5.93 -9.06 25.37
CA LEU A 418 4.75 -9.81 24.90
C LEU A 418 5.08 -11.29 24.67
N VAL A 419 6.24 -11.56 24.06
CA VAL A 419 6.74 -12.94 23.84
C VAL A 419 6.94 -13.65 25.17
N ASN A 420 7.58 -13.00 26.15
CA ASN A 420 7.84 -13.58 27.47
C ASN A 420 6.55 -13.95 28.21
N ILE A 421 5.50 -13.13 28.09
CA ILE A 421 4.18 -13.44 28.69
C ILE A 421 3.62 -14.75 28.11
N LEU A 422 3.63 -14.89 26.79
CA LEU A 422 3.09 -16.08 26.11
C LEU A 422 3.93 -17.33 26.42
N GLN A 423 5.25 -17.21 26.39
CA GLN A 423 6.17 -18.32 26.69
C GLN A 423 6.09 -18.76 28.17
N ASP A 424 5.87 -17.84 29.12
CA ASP A 424 5.65 -18.20 30.52
C ASP A 424 4.38 -19.05 30.71
N GLN A 425 3.29 -18.74 29.99
CA GLN A 425 2.07 -19.55 30.03
C GLN A 425 2.31 -20.95 29.46
N TRP A 426 3.00 -21.05 28.33
CA TRP A 426 3.38 -22.35 27.75
C TRP A 426 4.26 -23.16 28.70
N ARG A 427 5.27 -22.54 29.31
CA ARG A 427 6.15 -23.20 30.29
C ARG A 427 5.36 -23.78 31.46
N LYS A 428 4.43 -23.03 32.04
CA LYS A 428 3.56 -23.51 33.14
C LYS A 428 2.70 -24.68 32.69
N LYS A 429 2.17 -24.64 31.46
CA LYS A 429 1.38 -25.75 30.90
C LYS A 429 2.25 -26.99 30.68
N ASP A 430 3.45 -26.85 30.16
CA ASP A 430 4.37 -27.97 29.90
C ASP A 430 4.93 -28.58 31.20
N GLN A 431 5.02 -27.78 32.27
CA GLN A 431 5.34 -28.23 33.62
C GLN A 431 4.14 -28.87 34.36
N GLY A 432 2.95 -28.85 33.75
CA GLY A 432 1.72 -29.38 34.34
C GLY A 432 1.11 -28.51 35.44
N GLU A 433 1.56 -27.27 35.61
CA GLU A 433 1.01 -26.33 36.60
C GLU A 433 -0.39 -25.83 36.20
N ILE A 434 -0.62 -25.69 34.89
CA ILE A 434 -1.91 -25.30 34.31
C ILE A 434 -2.25 -26.23 33.14
N ASN A 435 -3.54 -26.31 32.78
CA ASN A 435 -4.00 -26.98 31.57
C ASN A 435 -4.26 -25.96 30.44
N LEU A 436 -4.57 -26.44 29.22
CA LEU A 436 -4.83 -25.57 28.07
C LEU A 436 -5.96 -24.57 28.31
N PHE A 437 -7.00 -24.94 29.07
CA PHE A 437 -8.11 -24.05 29.38
C PHE A 437 -7.66 -22.84 30.21
N HIS A 438 -6.84 -23.06 31.25
CA HIS A 438 -6.28 -21.98 32.07
C HIS A 438 -5.22 -21.18 31.32
N LEU A 439 -4.41 -21.83 30.45
CA LEU A 439 -3.50 -21.11 29.54
C LEU A 439 -4.28 -20.11 28.67
N CYS A 440 -5.40 -20.55 28.06
CA CYS A 440 -6.25 -19.67 27.27
C CYS A 440 -6.88 -18.56 28.11
N GLU A 441 -7.37 -18.88 29.31
CA GLU A 441 -7.96 -17.89 30.23
C GLU A 441 -6.97 -16.76 30.58
N ASN A 442 -5.74 -17.14 30.94
CA ASN A 442 -4.68 -16.21 31.32
C ASN A 442 -4.26 -15.36 30.13
N ILE A 443 -4.00 -15.99 28.97
CA ILE A 443 -3.63 -15.26 27.75
C ILE A 443 -4.74 -14.27 27.38
N LEU A 444 -5.99 -14.71 27.30
CA LEU A 444 -7.11 -13.85 26.88
C LEU A 444 -7.41 -12.70 27.85
N SER A 445 -7.08 -12.84 29.14
CA SER A 445 -7.28 -11.76 30.14
C SER A 445 -6.16 -10.73 30.18
N ASP A 446 -5.02 -10.99 29.55
CA ASP A 446 -3.87 -10.11 29.60
C ASP A 446 -4.07 -8.84 28.74
N LYS A 447 -4.19 -7.70 29.42
CA LYS A 447 -4.41 -6.40 28.79
C LYS A 447 -3.19 -5.88 28.02
N LYS A 448 -1.98 -6.35 28.31
CA LYS A 448 -0.79 -5.98 27.53
C LYS A 448 -0.82 -6.65 26.15
N LEU A 449 -1.34 -7.88 26.06
CA LEU A 449 -1.48 -8.59 24.79
C LEU A 449 -2.61 -8.01 23.92
N TRP A 450 -3.77 -7.71 24.52
CA TRP A 450 -5.00 -7.43 23.76
C TRP A 450 -5.58 -6.04 23.95
N GLY A 451 -5.04 -5.23 24.87
CA GLY A 451 -5.62 -3.95 25.30
C GLY A 451 -6.87 -4.07 26.18
N ARG A 452 -7.48 -5.25 26.28
CA ARG A 452 -8.67 -5.56 27.09
C ARG A 452 -8.73 -7.05 27.47
N ASN A 453 -9.71 -7.43 28.28
CA ASN A 453 -9.97 -8.83 28.59
C ASN A 453 -10.85 -9.48 27.51
N LEU A 454 -10.29 -10.41 26.73
CA LEU A 454 -11.01 -11.13 25.68
C LEU A 454 -11.87 -12.28 26.21
N ASN A 455 -11.76 -12.67 27.49
CA ASN A 455 -12.70 -13.64 28.08
C ASN A 455 -14.14 -13.13 28.14
N GLU A 456 -14.36 -11.84 27.93
CA GLU A 456 -15.68 -11.22 27.81
C GLU A 456 -16.39 -11.62 26.50
N ILE A 457 -15.64 -12.13 25.51
CA ILE A 457 -16.19 -12.65 24.25
C ILE A 457 -16.74 -14.05 24.52
N ASN A 458 -18.05 -14.21 24.32
CA ASN A 458 -18.78 -15.42 24.66
C ASN A 458 -18.14 -16.67 24.02
N ASN A 459 -17.90 -17.72 24.80
CA ASN A 459 -17.32 -19.00 24.38
C ASN A 459 -15.93 -18.94 23.71
N LEU A 460 -15.25 -17.78 23.63
CA LEU A 460 -13.96 -17.64 22.94
C LEU A 460 -12.89 -18.53 23.57
N LYS A 461 -12.77 -18.50 24.90
CA LYS A 461 -11.84 -19.34 25.66
C LYS A 461 -12.03 -20.83 25.38
N ILE A 462 -13.28 -21.29 25.37
CA ILE A 462 -13.60 -22.72 25.16
C ILE A 462 -13.18 -23.15 23.76
N HIS A 463 -13.50 -22.36 22.73
CA HIS A 463 -13.13 -22.67 21.35
C HIS A 463 -11.62 -22.59 21.13
N LEU A 464 -10.94 -21.60 21.71
CA LEU A 464 -9.49 -21.48 21.61
C LEU A 464 -8.78 -22.67 22.26
N ALA A 465 -9.23 -23.09 23.45
CA ALA A 465 -8.68 -24.26 24.13
C ALA A 465 -8.89 -25.55 23.33
N GLY A 466 -10.09 -25.73 22.74
CA GLY A 466 -10.38 -26.88 21.88
C GLY A 466 -9.53 -26.90 20.61
N ALA A 467 -9.35 -25.76 19.94
CA ALA A 467 -8.49 -25.66 18.76
C ALA A 467 -7.00 -25.89 19.09
N LEU A 468 -6.53 -25.43 20.26
CA LEU A 468 -5.18 -25.76 20.74
C LEU A 468 -5.02 -27.25 21.06
N GLU A 469 -6.06 -27.89 21.60
CA GLU A 469 -6.03 -29.32 21.89
C GLU A 469 -5.88 -30.17 20.62
N ILE A 470 -6.53 -29.78 19.52
CA ILE A 470 -6.32 -30.40 18.19
C ILE A 470 -4.84 -30.32 17.78
N ILE A 471 -4.23 -29.14 17.94
CA ILE A 471 -2.81 -28.94 17.60
C ILE A 471 -1.89 -29.78 18.50
N GLU A 472 -2.15 -29.83 19.81
CA GLU A 472 -1.35 -30.60 20.78
C GLU A 472 -1.45 -32.12 20.57
N ARG A 473 -2.55 -32.61 20.02
CA ARG A 473 -2.75 -34.03 19.68
C ARG A 473 -2.08 -34.45 18.37
N GLY A 474 -1.63 -33.48 17.57
CA GLY A 474 -1.05 -33.72 16.24
C GLY A 474 -2.09 -33.77 15.11
N ASP A 475 -3.32 -33.36 15.36
CA ASP A 475 -4.45 -33.48 14.42
C ASP A 475 -4.63 -32.22 13.54
N LEU A 476 -3.64 -31.31 13.53
CA LEU A 476 -3.73 -30.02 12.82
C LEU A 476 -3.97 -30.21 11.31
N GLU A 477 -3.26 -31.14 10.68
CA GLU A 477 -3.39 -31.40 9.24
C GLU A 477 -4.79 -31.92 8.87
N GLU A 478 -5.32 -32.86 9.67
CA GLU A 478 -6.68 -33.39 9.48
C GLU A 478 -7.75 -32.32 9.67
N GLU A 479 -7.58 -31.45 10.66
CA GLU A 479 -8.51 -30.36 10.93
C GLU A 479 -8.48 -29.28 9.83
N ILE A 480 -7.29 -28.95 9.30
CA ILE A 480 -7.18 -28.07 8.13
C ILE A 480 -7.91 -28.71 6.95
N ALA A 481 -7.70 -30.01 6.68
CA ALA A 481 -8.37 -30.71 5.58
C ALA A 481 -9.90 -30.77 5.73
N ARG A 482 -10.41 -30.87 6.97
CA ARG A 482 -11.85 -30.80 7.26
C ARG A 482 -12.44 -29.41 6.99
N LEU A 483 -11.65 -28.36 7.23
CA LEU A 483 -12.06 -26.97 7.10
C LEU A 483 -11.78 -26.37 5.71
N ALA A 484 -10.88 -26.99 4.95
CA ALA A 484 -10.58 -26.71 3.55
C ALA A 484 -11.79 -27.00 2.64
#